data_AF-A0A067SGE3-F1
#
_entry.id   AF-A0A067SGE3-F1
#
_cell.length_a   1.000
_cell.length_b   1.000
_cell.length_c   1.000
_cell.angle_alpha   90.00
_cell.angle_beta   90.00
_cell.angle_gamma   90.00
#
_symmetry.space_group_name_H-M   'P 1'
#
loop_
_entity.id
_entity.type
_entity.pdbx_description
1 polymer ?
#
loop_
_entity_poly.entity_id
_entity_poly.type
_entity_poly.pdbx_seq_one_letter_code
_entity_poly.pdbx_strand_id
1 'polypeptide(L)'
;MPYLVAFIERSRSIADRKRILVIDGYGFRGLGSLHIIDRIVRSASIRAKKPLRPCDIFDFICGTSSGALIAILLGRLGLDCNTAIAEYKRLGKALFGEDEFHFWKTILTDKQVDSSSYDAALSTLIMKHSGSADALMSISRDTIATHTNTSVTVTSAAPEFSNRTHCIRSYDSPKGVKISPPSHKWLIREAARAASATALYISPLLIDNKYGFRDSAFSGFNNPIKLAQRELKFLWPNERDILTISLGTDTSSLVPEHVGKDWADWSITDGYCAKFVDAILAKLTGTAGDSQRPAATHIVKQVVSAAAETKGAHLEASSTLPKGSYHRIDPPLGLEKISFAHFFYEQEVEDAVARWADGVDGKGIIAAISGLVVEETKEIKVEDLRKLDPPPPPAVDDSGSMKGALWKEARDALSGIAEHALEYNAREIDMVFINSDRICSGVQGKDFILQVFDEVSPSGYTPTGAVLKKHLSDQLGKLNAAISSPEYAQIRPLDIIVLTDGCPNDKPEDSIADAVNEVKERKHHPNCIGIQFVQIGNDPKAERALQALSYSEEVGMVDTVLYDGALTPEKLERILLGGLHPNLRTLLQATRSTVVT
;
A
#
# COMPACT_ATOMS: atom_id res chain seq x y z
N MET A 1 29.83 3.43 3.50
CA MET A 1 28.47 3.96 3.25
C MET A 1 27.48 2.81 3.34
N PRO A 2 26.31 3.01 3.98
CA PRO A 2 25.41 4.03 3.44
C PRO A 2 24.75 4.89 4.55
N TYR A 3 24.06 6.02 4.37
CA TYR A 3 23.51 6.76 3.23
C TYR A 3 23.52 8.28 3.52
N LEU A 4 23.62 9.07 2.45
CA LEU A 4 22.76 10.18 2.04
C LEU A 4 21.93 10.94 3.11
N VAL A 5 22.21 12.23 3.28
CA VAL A 5 21.24 13.22 3.79
C VAL A 5 21.09 14.30 2.73
N ALA A 6 19.86 14.49 2.25
CA ALA A 6 19.48 15.64 1.45
C ALA A 6 18.70 16.64 2.31
N PHE A 7 19.04 17.94 2.24
CA PHE A 7 18.02 18.97 2.46
C PHE A 7 17.01 18.88 1.33
N ILE A 8 15.82 18.45 1.68
CA ILE A 8 14.62 18.70 0.89
C ILE A 8 13.86 19.74 1.71
N GLU A 9 13.68 20.95 1.16
CA GLU A 9 12.57 21.84 1.55
C GLU A 9 11.32 20.97 1.69
N ARG A 10 10.73 20.86 2.90
CA ARG A 10 9.65 19.92 3.24
C ARG A 10 8.67 19.67 2.09
N SER A 11 8.96 18.62 1.32
CA SER A 11 7.96 17.71 0.80
C SER A 11 8.06 16.48 1.68
N ARG A 12 6.94 16.04 2.26
CA ARG A 12 6.90 14.74 2.94
C ARG A 12 7.42 13.69 1.94
N SER A 13 8.22 12.73 2.41
CA SER A 13 8.66 11.61 1.57
C SER A 13 7.43 11.00 0.90
N ILE A 14 7.54 10.61 -0.38
CA ILE A 14 6.46 9.91 -1.06
C ILE A 14 6.07 8.68 -0.25
N ALA A 15 6.98 8.06 0.50
CA ALA A 15 6.74 6.89 1.35
C ALA A 15 5.73 7.12 2.49
N ASP A 16 5.65 8.32 3.07
CA ASP A 16 4.76 8.64 4.20
C ASP A 16 3.38 9.13 3.76
N ARG A 17 3.24 9.48 2.47
CA ARG A 17 1.99 9.95 1.87
C ARG A 17 0.99 8.81 1.73
N LYS A 18 -0.28 9.05 2.07
CA LYS A 18 -1.37 8.10 1.81
C LYS A 18 -1.82 8.13 0.36
N ARG A 19 -1.90 6.96 -0.27
CA ARG A 19 -2.19 6.83 -1.70
C ARG A 19 -3.48 6.06 -1.93
N ILE A 20 -4.36 6.67 -2.71
CA ILE A 20 -5.74 6.23 -2.84
C ILE A 20 -6.06 5.98 -4.30
N LEU A 21 -6.70 4.85 -4.58
CA LEU A 21 -7.25 4.53 -5.89
C LEU A 21 -8.78 4.56 -5.81
N VAL A 22 -9.40 5.38 -6.66
CA VAL A 22 -10.85 5.51 -6.79
C VAL A 22 -11.23 5.06 -8.21
N ILE A 23 -12.12 4.08 -8.34
CA ILE A 23 -12.44 3.46 -9.62
C ILE A 23 -13.93 3.65 -9.91
N ASP A 24 -14.22 4.29 -11.04
CA ASP A 24 -15.58 4.51 -11.49
C ASP A 24 -16.31 3.20 -11.79
N GLY A 25 -17.63 3.27 -11.77
CA GLY A 25 -18.51 2.21 -12.25
C GLY A 25 -18.57 2.09 -13.76
N TYR A 26 -19.67 1.52 -14.26
CA TYR A 26 -19.95 1.07 -15.63
C TYR A 26 -19.58 -0.38 -15.95
N GLY A 27 -20.35 -1.31 -15.37
CA GLY A 27 -20.35 -2.76 -15.62
C GLY A 27 -19.48 -3.29 -16.77
N PHE A 28 -19.90 -3.06 -18.03
CA PHE A 28 -19.24 -3.61 -19.22
C PHE A 28 -18.03 -2.80 -19.74
N ARG A 29 -17.58 -1.74 -19.05
CA ARG A 29 -16.47 -0.85 -19.45
C ARG A 29 -15.25 -0.90 -18.53
N GLY A 30 -15.33 -1.60 -17.40
CA GLY A 30 -14.26 -1.64 -16.39
C GLY A 30 -12.92 -2.24 -16.86
N LEU A 31 -12.92 -3.05 -17.93
CA LEU A 31 -11.71 -3.71 -18.44
C LEU A 31 -10.62 -2.70 -18.83
N GLY A 32 -11.00 -1.59 -19.48
CA GLY A 32 -10.06 -0.54 -19.85
C GLY A 32 -9.36 0.08 -18.64
N SER A 33 -10.12 0.40 -17.58
CA SER A 33 -9.55 0.93 -16.33
C SER A 33 -8.55 -0.03 -15.71
N LEU A 34 -8.83 -1.34 -15.75
CA LEU A 34 -7.94 -2.36 -15.20
C LEU A 34 -6.63 -2.47 -15.99
N HIS A 35 -6.67 -2.37 -17.33
CA HIS A 35 -5.45 -2.29 -18.14
C HIS A 35 -4.66 -0.99 -17.92
N ILE A 36 -5.33 0.14 -17.69
CA ILE A 36 -4.65 1.39 -17.34
C ILE A 36 -3.94 1.25 -16.00
N ILE A 37 -4.59 0.63 -15.00
CA ILE A 37 -3.96 0.32 -13.70
C ILE A 37 -2.74 -0.58 -13.90
N ASP A 38 -2.81 -1.61 -14.74
CA ASP A 38 -1.65 -2.45 -15.09
C ASP A 38 -0.48 -1.62 -15.65
N ARG A 39 -0.73 -0.69 -16.58
CA ARG A 39 0.31 0.20 -17.11
C ARG A 39 0.95 1.07 -16.02
N ILE A 40 0.14 1.60 -15.09
CA ILE A 40 0.63 2.40 -13.95
C ILE A 40 1.48 1.53 -13.00
N VAL A 41 0.99 0.35 -12.63
CA VAL A 41 1.67 -0.58 -11.70
C VAL A 41 2.98 -1.09 -12.31
N ARG A 42 3.02 -1.40 -13.61
CA ARG A 42 4.25 -1.77 -14.33
C ARG A 42 5.26 -0.63 -14.34
N SER A 43 4.83 0.59 -14.67
CA SER A 43 5.70 1.77 -14.62
C SER A 43 6.24 2.02 -13.22
N ALA A 44 5.40 1.88 -12.19
CA ALA A 44 5.79 1.98 -10.79
C ALA A 44 6.78 0.87 -10.39
N SER A 45 6.57 -0.37 -10.85
CA SER A 45 7.48 -1.50 -10.59
C SER A 45 8.86 -1.28 -11.19
N ILE A 46 8.92 -0.77 -12.43
CA ILE A 46 10.18 -0.39 -13.10
C ILE A 46 10.89 0.69 -12.29
N ARG A 47 10.15 1.73 -11.88
CA ARG A 47 10.68 2.84 -11.07
C ARG A 47 11.19 2.39 -9.70
N ALA A 48 10.50 1.45 -9.08
CA ALA A 48 10.87 0.87 -7.78
C ALA A 48 12.02 -0.16 -7.88
N LYS A 49 12.33 -0.62 -9.10
CA LYS A 49 13.20 -1.78 -9.36
C LYS A 49 12.77 -3.06 -8.62
N LYS A 50 11.47 -3.23 -8.39
CA LYS A 50 10.87 -4.44 -7.81
C LYS A 50 9.46 -4.65 -8.32
N PRO A 51 8.97 -5.90 -8.43
CA PRO A 51 7.58 -6.14 -8.76
C PRO A 51 6.67 -5.57 -7.67
N LEU A 52 5.68 -4.78 -8.07
CA LEU A 52 4.66 -4.24 -7.20
C LEU A 52 3.29 -4.75 -7.62
N ARG A 53 2.43 -4.97 -6.63
CA ARG A 53 1.00 -5.13 -6.82
C ARG A 53 0.27 -3.84 -6.45
N PRO A 54 -0.99 -3.67 -6.86
CA PRO A 54 -1.80 -2.52 -6.46
C PRO A 54 -1.84 -2.31 -4.94
N CYS A 55 -1.95 -3.37 -4.14
CA CYS A 55 -1.98 -3.27 -2.67
C CYS A 55 -0.63 -2.84 -2.06
N ASP A 56 0.48 -2.97 -2.80
CA ASP A 56 1.80 -2.48 -2.37
C ASP A 56 1.97 -0.98 -2.67
N ILE A 57 1.11 -0.41 -3.52
CA ILE A 57 1.14 0.99 -3.96
C ILE A 57 0.09 1.81 -3.22
N PHE A 58 -1.15 1.31 -3.14
CA PHE A 58 -2.31 2.06 -2.62
C PHE A 58 -2.69 1.61 -1.21
N ASP A 59 -2.81 2.57 -0.29
CA ASP A 59 -3.28 2.37 1.09
C ASP A 59 -4.81 2.22 1.19
N PHE A 60 -5.55 2.67 0.18
CA PHE A 60 -7.00 2.48 0.09
C PHE A 60 -7.48 2.39 -1.36
N ILE A 61 -8.37 1.44 -1.65
CA ILE A 61 -9.01 1.27 -2.95
C ILE A 61 -10.55 1.33 -2.78
N CYS A 62 -11.20 2.20 -3.55
CA CYS A 62 -12.65 2.37 -3.53
C CYS A 62 -13.22 2.21 -4.94
N GLY A 63 -14.36 1.54 -5.07
CA GLY A 63 -15.01 1.38 -6.36
C GLY A 63 -16.53 1.28 -6.32
N THR A 64 -17.15 1.58 -7.46
CA THR A 64 -18.58 1.40 -7.75
C THR A 64 -18.75 0.40 -8.89
N SER A 65 -19.80 -0.42 -8.92
CA SER A 65 -20.11 -1.32 -10.05
C SER A 65 -18.91 -2.20 -10.49
N SER A 66 -18.53 -2.20 -11.77
CA SER A 66 -17.29 -2.82 -12.25
C SER A 66 -16.04 -2.39 -11.48
N GLY A 67 -15.93 -1.11 -11.10
CA GLY A 67 -14.86 -0.59 -10.26
C GLY A 67 -14.86 -1.18 -8.86
N ALA A 68 -16.03 -1.53 -8.30
CA ALA A 68 -16.12 -2.23 -7.02
C ALA A 68 -15.55 -3.66 -7.12
N LEU A 69 -15.88 -4.36 -8.20
CA LEU A 69 -15.30 -5.68 -8.46
C LEU A 69 -13.77 -5.58 -8.60
N ILE A 70 -13.27 -4.61 -9.38
CA ILE A 70 -11.83 -4.36 -9.51
C ILE A 70 -11.19 -4.04 -8.15
N ALA A 71 -11.83 -3.20 -7.33
CA ALA A 71 -11.36 -2.87 -5.98
C ALA A 71 -11.25 -4.12 -5.08
N ILE A 72 -12.20 -5.04 -5.18
CA ILE A 72 -12.15 -6.33 -4.47
C ILE A 72 -10.97 -7.18 -4.97
N LEU A 73 -10.79 -7.31 -6.28
CA LEU A 73 -9.71 -8.12 -6.86
C LEU A 73 -8.32 -7.58 -6.46
N LEU A 74 -8.09 -6.28 -6.66
CA LEU A 74 -6.78 -5.67 -6.45
C LEU A 74 -6.49 -5.37 -4.97
N GLY A 75 -7.51 -4.97 -4.21
CA GLY A 75 -7.34 -4.47 -2.86
C GLY A 75 -7.65 -5.49 -1.78
N ARG A 76 -8.86 -6.07 -1.83
CA ARG A 76 -9.30 -7.05 -0.81
C ARG A 76 -8.65 -8.42 -0.98
N LEU A 77 -8.51 -8.90 -2.21
CA LEU A 77 -7.89 -10.18 -2.54
C LEU A 77 -6.39 -10.04 -2.86
N GLY A 78 -5.88 -8.82 -3.03
CA GLY A 78 -4.44 -8.57 -3.21
C GLY A 78 -3.85 -9.12 -4.50
N LEU A 79 -4.68 -9.31 -5.53
CA LEU A 79 -4.24 -9.90 -6.78
C LEU A 79 -3.35 -8.93 -7.56
N ASP A 80 -2.36 -9.46 -8.28
CA ASP A 80 -1.66 -8.71 -9.31
C ASP A 80 -2.61 -8.40 -10.49
N CYS A 81 -2.24 -7.42 -11.32
CA CYS A 81 -3.10 -6.96 -12.41
C CYS A 81 -3.37 -8.04 -13.46
N ASN A 82 -2.40 -8.91 -13.78
CA ASN A 82 -2.59 -9.95 -14.79
C ASN A 82 -3.63 -10.97 -14.32
N THR A 83 -3.50 -11.44 -13.07
CA THR A 83 -4.46 -12.36 -12.45
C THR A 83 -5.84 -11.71 -12.35
N ALA A 84 -5.92 -10.44 -11.92
CA ALA A 84 -7.17 -9.72 -11.83
C ALA A 84 -7.86 -9.54 -13.19
N ILE A 85 -7.13 -9.27 -14.28
CA ILE A 85 -7.67 -9.17 -15.64
C ILE A 85 -8.30 -10.50 -16.06
N ALA A 86 -7.59 -11.61 -15.88
CA ALA A 86 -8.08 -12.93 -16.25
C ALA A 86 -9.38 -13.28 -15.51
N GLU A 87 -9.43 -13.04 -14.19
CA GLU A 87 -10.62 -13.29 -13.38
C GLU A 87 -11.77 -12.32 -13.72
N TYR A 88 -11.48 -11.04 -13.98
CA TYR A 88 -12.48 -10.06 -14.41
C TYR A 88 -13.16 -10.49 -15.71
N LYS A 89 -12.38 -10.92 -16.71
CA LYS A 89 -12.90 -11.45 -17.98
C LYS A 89 -13.76 -12.68 -17.76
N ARG A 90 -13.31 -13.63 -16.94
CA ARG A 90 -14.05 -14.85 -16.61
C ARG A 90 -15.39 -14.54 -15.95
N LEU A 91 -15.41 -13.62 -14.99
CA LEU A 91 -16.63 -13.16 -14.33
C LEU A 91 -17.58 -12.44 -15.30
N GLY A 92 -17.05 -11.58 -16.15
CA GLY A 92 -17.83 -10.91 -17.19
C GLY A 92 -18.49 -11.91 -18.14
N LYS A 93 -17.78 -12.96 -18.58
CA LYS A 93 -18.36 -14.01 -19.45
C LYS A 93 -19.48 -14.77 -18.75
N ALA A 94 -19.31 -15.08 -17.46
CA ALA A 94 -20.34 -15.73 -16.66
C ALA A 94 -21.60 -14.86 -16.45
N LEU A 95 -21.45 -13.53 -16.55
CA LEU A 95 -22.55 -12.58 -16.35
C LEU A 95 -23.23 -12.15 -17.64
N PHE A 96 -22.45 -11.81 -18.66
CA PHE A 96 -22.92 -11.22 -19.91
C PHE A 96 -23.09 -12.25 -21.04
N GLY A 97 -22.54 -13.45 -20.88
CA GLY A 97 -22.42 -14.43 -21.96
C GLY A 97 -21.35 -14.04 -22.98
N GLU A 98 -21.31 -14.78 -24.09
CA GLU A 98 -20.33 -14.55 -25.17
C GLU A 98 -20.93 -13.85 -26.39
N ASP A 99 -22.27 -13.73 -26.48
CA ASP A 99 -22.94 -13.14 -27.63
C ASP A 99 -23.61 -11.80 -27.29
N GLU A 100 -23.10 -10.73 -27.90
CA GLU A 100 -23.60 -9.36 -27.74
C GLU A 100 -25.06 -9.23 -28.20
N PHE A 101 -25.46 -9.94 -29.26
CA PHE A 101 -26.86 -9.90 -29.74
C PHE A 101 -27.82 -10.44 -28.68
N HIS A 102 -27.56 -11.63 -28.12
CA HIS A 102 -28.38 -12.21 -27.06
C HIS A 102 -28.37 -11.36 -25.78
N PHE A 103 -27.24 -10.73 -25.44
CA PHE A 103 -27.14 -9.80 -24.32
C PHE A 103 -28.10 -8.61 -24.49
N TRP A 104 -28.01 -7.86 -25.60
CA TRP A 104 -28.90 -6.73 -25.84
C TRP A 104 -30.37 -7.16 -25.98
N LYS A 105 -30.63 -8.29 -26.64
CA LYS A 105 -31.99 -8.83 -26.77
C LYS A 105 -32.62 -9.10 -25.42
N THR A 106 -31.84 -9.62 -24.45
CA THR A 106 -32.33 -9.90 -23.11
C THR A 106 -32.65 -8.60 -22.36
N ILE A 107 -31.67 -7.69 -22.30
CA ILE A 107 -31.77 -6.44 -21.52
C ILE A 107 -32.86 -5.52 -22.06
N LEU A 108 -33.07 -5.47 -23.38
CA LEU A 108 -34.09 -4.62 -24.00
C LEU A 108 -35.51 -5.18 -23.90
N THR A 109 -35.69 -6.38 -23.34
CA THR A 109 -37.03 -6.97 -23.09
C THR A 109 -37.50 -6.82 -21.64
N ASP A 110 -36.84 -5.96 -20.85
CA ASP A 110 -37.12 -5.75 -19.42
C ASP A 110 -37.02 -7.03 -18.58
N LYS A 111 -36.28 -8.03 -19.09
CA LYS A 111 -35.98 -9.27 -18.38
C LYS A 111 -34.66 -9.11 -17.64
N GLN A 112 -34.67 -9.44 -16.35
CA GLN A 112 -33.46 -9.57 -15.56
C GLN A 112 -32.66 -10.79 -16.04
N VAL A 113 -31.33 -10.63 -16.10
CA VAL A 113 -30.38 -11.69 -16.41
C VAL A 113 -30.31 -12.65 -15.21
N ASP A 114 -30.34 -13.95 -15.49
CA ASP A 114 -30.10 -14.98 -14.50
C ASP A 114 -28.64 -14.89 -14.01
N SER A 115 -28.45 -14.57 -12.72
CA SER A 115 -27.13 -14.43 -12.13
C SER A 115 -26.51 -15.74 -11.65
N SER A 116 -27.18 -16.89 -11.76
CA SER A 116 -26.73 -18.15 -11.17
C SER A 116 -25.30 -18.53 -11.59
N SER A 117 -24.99 -18.39 -12.89
CA SER A 117 -23.64 -18.65 -13.43
C SER A 117 -22.60 -17.66 -12.87
N TYR A 118 -22.97 -16.39 -12.72
CA TYR A 118 -22.11 -15.36 -12.14
C TYR A 118 -21.87 -15.58 -10.64
N ASP A 119 -22.90 -15.95 -9.89
CA ASP A 119 -22.83 -16.22 -8.44
C ASP A 119 -21.94 -17.44 -8.15
N ALA A 120 -22.05 -18.49 -8.98
CA ALA A 120 -21.15 -19.64 -8.94
C ALA A 120 -19.71 -19.24 -9.30
N ALA A 121 -19.53 -18.44 -10.35
CA ALA A 121 -18.20 -17.97 -10.77
C ALA A 121 -17.52 -17.09 -9.70
N LEU A 122 -18.27 -16.22 -9.02
CA LEU A 122 -17.80 -15.43 -7.88
C LEU A 122 -17.36 -16.33 -6.72
N SER A 123 -18.19 -17.32 -6.37
CA SER A 123 -17.90 -18.24 -5.27
C SER A 123 -16.62 -19.05 -5.53
N THR A 124 -16.43 -19.52 -6.76
CA THR A 124 -15.19 -20.21 -7.19
C THR A 124 -13.97 -19.30 -7.12
N LEU A 125 -14.08 -18.05 -7.59
CA LEU A 125 -12.99 -17.07 -7.53
C LEU A 125 -12.55 -16.85 -6.08
N ILE A 126 -13.53 -16.61 -5.21
CA ILE A 126 -13.26 -16.25 -3.82
C ILE A 126 -12.69 -17.47 -3.09
N MET A 127 -13.23 -18.66 -3.31
CA MET A 127 -12.63 -19.89 -2.78
C MET A 127 -11.18 -20.07 -3.23
N LYS A 128 -10.90 -19.88 -4.52
CA LYS A 128 -9.55 -19.99 -5.10
C LYS A 128 -8.54 -19.03 -4.46
N HIS A 129 -8.94 -17.79 -4.20
CA HIS A 129 -8.01 -16.73 -3.77
C HIS A 129 -8.07 -16.38 -2.28
N SER A 130 -9.03 -16.90 -1.52
CA SER A 130 -9.15 -16.66 -0.07
C SER A 130 -9.29 -17.93 0.77
N GLY A 131 -9.38 -19.11 0.15
CA GLY A 131 -9.54 -20.40 0.83
C GLY A 131 -10.96 -20.71 1.30
N SER A 132 -11.92 -19.78 1.17
CA SER A 132 -13.32 -19.99 1.51
C SER A 132 -14.24 -19.18 0.61
N ALA A 133 -15.28 -19.80 0.03
CA ALA A 133 -16.30 -19.06 -0.72
C ALA A 133 -17.06 -18.04 0.16
N ASP A 134 -17.10 -18.28 1.47
CA ASP A 134 -17.73 -17.43 2.48
C ASP A 134 -16.72 -16.57 3.25
N ALA A 135 -15.61 -16.22 2.59
CA ALA A 135 -14.67 -15.28 3.17
C ALA A 135 -15.34 -13.92 3.45
N LEU A 136 -15.10 -13.39 4.65
CA LEU A 136 -15.63 -12.10 5.06
C LEU A 136 -14.97 -10.96 4.27
N MET A 137 -15.76 -9.94 3.95
CA MET A 137 -15.25 -8.70 3.40
C MET A 137 -14.30 -8.02 4.39
N SER A 138 -14.65 -7.97 5.68
CA SER A 138 -13.76 -7.50 6.74
C SER A 138 -12.56 -8.42 6.90
N ILE A 139 -11.38 -7.84 7.10
CA ILE A 139 -10.14 -8.57 7.34
C ILE A 139 -9.86 -8.65 8.84
N SER A 140 -9.44 -9.82 9.33
CA SER A 140 -8.93 -9.96 10.70
C SER A 140 -7.55 -9.30 10.80
N ARG A 141 -7.27 -8.61 11.91
CA ARG A 141 -5.97 -7.96 12.15
C ARG A 141 -4.79 -8.94 12.16
N ASP A 142 -5.06 -10.23 12.34
CA ASP A 142 -4.07 -11.31 12.41
C ASP A 142 -3.71 -11.92 11.04
N THR A 143 -4.26 -11.39 9.94
CA THR A 143 -4.05 -11.99 8.61
C THR A 143 -2.75 -11.47 7.98
N ILE A 144 -1.81 -12.37 7.70
CA ILE A 144 -0.52 -12.10 7.01
C ILE A 144 -0.72 -11.76 5.51
N ALA A 145 -1.96 -11.73 5.03
CA ALA A 145 -2.27 -11.58 3.61
C ALA A 145 -1.97 -10.16 3.10
N THR A 146 -1.51 -10.10 1.85
CA THR A 146 -1.18 -8.88 1.15
C THR A 146 -2.46 -8.21 0.66
N HIS A 147 -3.02 -7.31 1.45
CA HIS A 147 -4.26 -6.60 1.14
C HIS A 147 -4.13 -5.12 1.47
N THR A 148 -5.09 -4.32 1.03
CA THR A 148 -5.20 -2.93 1.45
C THR A 148 -6.63 -2.59 1.86
N ASN A 149 -6.81 -1.47 2.56
CA ASN A 149 -8.14 -1.02 2.93
C ASN A 149 -8.97 -0.87 1.65
N THR A 150 -10.14 -1.48 1.63
CA THR A 150 -10.97 -1.56 0.43
C THR A 150 -12.40 -1.24 0.80
N SER A 151 -13.06 -0.45 -0.03
CA SER A 151 -14.50 -0.26 0.10
C SER A 151 -15.20 -0.35 -1.25
N VAL A 152 -16.43 -0.83 -1.22
CA VAL A 152 -17.30 -0.88 -2.40
C VAL A 152 -18.61 -0.18 -2.09
N THR A 153 -19.17 0.50 -3.09
CA THR A 153 -20.42 1.24 -2.93
C THR A 153 -21.63 0.40 -3.34
N VAL A 154 -22.64 0.37 -2.49
CA VAL A 154 -23.93 -0.30 -2.76
C VAL A 154 -25.08 0.58 -2.30
N THR A 155 -26.19 0.57 -3.01
CA THR A 155 -27.38 1.36 -2.67
C THR A 155 -28.50 0.45 -2.20
N SER A 156 -29.15 0.82 -1.09
CA SER A 156 -30.31 0.10 -0.58
C SER A 156 -31.48 0.20 -1.55
N ALA A 157 -32.04 -0.97 -1.90
CA ALA A 157 -33.23 -1.13 -2.73
C ALA A 157 -34.52 -1.32 -1.90
N ALA A 158 -34.42 -1.45 -0.56
CA ALA A 158 -35.58 -1.62 0.30
C ALA A 158 -36.36 -0.30 0.47
N PRO A 159 -37.71 -0.28 0.34
CA PRO A 159 -38.54 0.93 0.48
C PRO A 159 -38.35 1.67 1.81
N GLU A 160 -38.11 0.92 2.90
CA GLU A 160 -37.91 1.43 4.27
C GLU A 160 -36.53 2.09 4.50
N PHE A 161 -35.53 1.82 3.65
CA PHE A 161 -34.19 2.42 3.68
C PHE A 161 -33.85 3.09 2.35
N SER A 162 -34.88 3.50 1.60
CA SER A 162 -34.83 3.83 0.18
C SER A 162 -33.68 4.76 -0.19
N ASN A 163 -32.89 4.35 -1.19
CA ASN A 163 -31.86 5.16 -1.86
C ASN A 163 -30.71 5.67 -0.99
N ARG A 164 -30.46 5.05 0.17
CA ARG A 164 -29.19 5.29 0.88
C ARG A 164 -28.07 4.47 0.27
N THR A 165 -26.98 5.14 -0.08
CA THR A 165 -25.74 4.51 -0.51
C THR A 165 -24.84 4.24 0.68
N HIS A 166 -24.25 3.05 0.70
CA HIS A 166 -23.42 2.51 1.76
C HIS A 166 -22.06 2.08 1.20
N CYS A 167 -21.01 2.23 2.00
CA CYS A 167 -19.73 1.60 1.75
C CYS A 167 -19.68 0.27 2.51
N ILE A 168 -19.48 -0.83 1.79
CA ILE A 168 -19.11 -2.12 2.38
C ILE A 168 -17.59 -2.15 2.46
N ARG A 169 -17.03 -2.47 3.63
CA ARG A 169 -15.64 -2.21 3.99
C ARG A 169 -14.86 -3.48 4.27
N SER A 170 -13.57 -3.47 3.95
CA SER A 170 -12.63 -4.51 4.40
C SER A 170 -12.02 -4.26 5.77
N TYR A 171 -12.33 -3.12 6.39
CA TYR A 171 -11.87 -2.70 7.71
C TYR A 171 -13.07 -2.42 8.62
N ASP A 172 -12.78 -2.29 9.91
CA ASP A 172 -13.78 -2.00 10.94
C ASP A 172 -14.60 -0.76 10.59
N SER A 173 -15.93 -0.89 10.68
CA SER A 173 -16.80 0.26 10.43
C SER A 173 -16.57 1.34 11.51
N PRO A 174 -16.50 2.63 11.13
CA PRO A 174 -16.27 3.71 12.08
C PRO A 174 -17.37 3.77 13.15
N LYS A 175 -17.01 4.12 14.39
CA LYS A 175 -17.98 4.27 15.49
C LYS A 175 -19.11 5.24 15.08
N GLY A 176 -20.36 4.81 15.26
CA GLY A 176 -21.55 5.60 14.96
C GLY A 176 -22.06 5.53 13.51
N VAL A 177 -21.32 4.88 12.60
CA VAL A 177 -21.83 4.59 11.25
C VAL A 177 -22.81 3.42 11.32
N LYS A 178 -24.07 3.67 10.96
CA LYS A 178 -25.08 2.61 10.87
C LYS A 178 -24.76 1.69 9.69
N ILE A 179 -24.47 0.44 9.99
CA ILE A 179 -24.31 -0.63 8.99
C ILE A 179 -25.70 -1.08 8.54
N SER A 180 -25.85 -1.32 7.24
CA SER A 180 -27.04 -1.95 6.67
C SER A 180 -26.60 -3.21 5.93
N PRO A 181 -27.19 -4.38 6.22
CA PRO A 181 -28.13 -4.63 7.32
C PRO A 181 -27.47 -4.45 8.70
N PRO A 182 -28.23 -4.14 9.77
CA PRO A 182 -27.68 -4.09 11.12
C PRO A 182 -27.02 -5.40 11.50
N SER A 183 -25.79 -5.34 12.02
CA SER A 183 -25.01 -6.50 12.50
C SER A 183 -24.63 -7.55 11.43
N HIS A 184 -24.94 -7.32 10.14
CA HIS A 184 -24.56 -8.25 9.07
C HIS A 184 -23.05 -8.21 8.82
N LYS A 185 -22.45 -9.39 8.71
CA LYS A 185 -21.05 -9.55 8.32
C LYS A 185 -21.00 -9.88 6.83
N TRP A 186 -20.76 -8.85 6.03
CA TRP A 186 -20.70 -8.98 4.58
C TRP A 186 -19.64 -9.98 4.14
N LEU A 187 -20.02 -10.90 3.26
CA LEU A 187 -19.10 -11.76 2.52
C LEU A 187 -18.51 -11.00 1.33
N ILE A 188 -17.32 -11.40 0.87
CA ILE A 188 -16.74 -10.83 -0.36
C ILE A 188 -17.69 -11.05 -1.55
N ARG A 189 -18.31 -12.25 -1.64
CA ARG A 189 -19.24 -12.59 -2.72
C ARG A 189 -20.51 -11.75 -2.70
N GLU A 190 -21.04 -11.46 -1.51
CA GLU A 190 -22.21 -10.59 -1.34
C GLU A 190 -21.88 -9.15 -1.75
N ALA A 191 -20.72 -8.63 -1.32
CA ALA A 191 -20.29 -7.29 -1.66
C ALA A 191 -20.12 -7.10 -3.17
N ALA A 192 -19.46 -8.07 -3.83
CA ALA A 192 -19.32 -8.07 -5.29
C ALA A 192 -20.69 -8.18 -6.00
N ARG A 193 -21.53 -9.14 -5.58
CA ARG A 193 -22.85 -9.37 -6.19
C ARG A 193 -23.82 -8.21 -6.03
N ALA A 194 -23.80 -7.53 -4.88
CA ALA A 194 -24.59 -6.33 -4.65
C ALA A 194 -24.10 -5.15 -5.49
N ALA A 195 -22.78 -4.97 -5.62
CA ALA A 195 -22.22 -3.90 -6.45
C ALA A 195 -22.48 -4.12 -7.95
N SER A 196 -22.52 -5.37 -8.41
CA SER A 196 -22.88 -5.73 -9.79
C SER A 196 -24.38 -5.76 -10.07
N ALA A 197 -25.23 -5.65 -9.04
CA ALA A 197 -26.69 -5.70 -9.17
C ALA A 197 -27.28 -4.41 -9.75
N THR A 198 -26.99 -4.12 -11.00
CA THR A 198 -27.50 -2.96 -11.73
C THR A 198 -29.00 -3.07 -12.00
N ALA A 199 -29.72 -1.97 -11.73
CA ALA A 199 -31.15 -1.85 -12.02
C ALA A 199 -31.49 -2.06 -13.51
N LEU A 200 -30.50 -2.04 -14.40
CA LEU A 200 -30.68 -2.25 -15.83
C LEU A 200 -30.84 -3.73 -16.21
N TYR A 201 -30.22 -4.67 -15.50
CA TYR A 201 -30.21 -6.07 -15.94
C TYR A 201 -29.99 -7.13 -14.86
N ILE A 202 -29.71 -6.80 -13.60
CA ILE A 202 -29.52 -7.80 -12.53
C ILE A 202 -30.37 -7.46 -11.32
N SER A 203 -31.07 -8.46 -10.79
CA SER A 203 -31.87 -8.30 -9.57
C SER A 203 -31.03 -7.84 -8.37
N PRO A 204 -31.57 -6.99 -7.50
CA PRO A 204 -30.94 -6.65 -6.22
C PRO A 204 -30.56 -7.91 -5.42
N LEU A 205 -29.41 -7.87 -4.75
CA LEU A 205 -29.06 -8.90 -3.77
C LEU A 205 -29.96 -8.73 -2.54
N LEU A 206 -30.64 -9.80 -2.12
CA LEU A 206 -31.42 -9.82 -0.89
C LEU A 206 -30.61 -10.48 0.22
N ILE A 207 -30.37 -9.74 1.31
CA ILE A 207 -29.86 -10.28 2.57
C ILE A 207 -31.05 -10.48 3.52
N ASP A 208 -31.11 -11.64 4.17
CA ASP A 208 -32.19 -12.09 5.06
C ASP A 208 -33.61 -11.96 4.45
N ASN A 209 -33.71 -12.04 3.11
CA ASN A 209 -34.95 -11.81 2.35
C ASN A 209 -35.63 -10.45 2.64
N LYS A 210 -34.92 -9.50 3.26
CA LYS A 210 -35.47 -8.22 3.70
C LYS A 210 -34.70 -7.03 3.14
N TYR A 211 -33.37 -7.10 3.19
CA TYR A 211 -32.52 -5.98 2.84
C TYR A 211 -32.02 -6.15 1.41
N GLY A 212 -32.62 -5.40 0.49
CA GLY A 212 -32.19 -5.36 -0.91
C GLY A 212 -31.04 -4.40 -1.14
N PHE A 213 -30.04 -4.81 -1.93
CA PHE A 213 -28.90 -3.99 -2.32
C PHE A 213 -28.66 -4.04 -3.84
N ARG A 214 -28.36 -2.89 -4.42
CA ARG A 214 -28.11 -2.70 -5.85
C ARG A 214 -26.87 -1.85 -6.12
N ASP A 215 -26.46 -1.81 -7.38
CA ASP A 215 -25.40 -0.95 -7.89
C ASP A 215 -25.71 0.54 -7.57
N SER A 216 -24.66 1.28 -7.19
CA SER A 216 -24.74 2.72 -6.87
C SER A 216 -24.48 3.64 -8.06
N ALA A 217 -24.09 3.10 -9.22
CA ALA A 217 -23.79 3.88 -10.42
C ALA A 217 -24.95 4.82 -10.81
N PHE A 218 -26.18 4.31 -10.77
CA PHE A 218 -27.40 5.09 -11.10
C PHE A 218 -28.04 5.76 -9.88
N SER A 219 -27.34 5.79 -8.74
CA SER A 219 -27.78 6.46 -7.51
C SER A 219 -26.95 7.71 -7.21
N GLY A 220 -26.18 8.20 -8.19
CA GLY A 220 -25.36 9.41 -8.09
C GLY A 220 -23.99 9.20 -7.46
N PHE A 221 -23.47 7.97 -7.49
CA PHE A 221 -22.14 7.62 -6.96
C PHE A 221 -21.37 6.72 -7.94
N ASN A 222 -21.53 6.94 -9.25
CA ASN A 222 -20.76 6.21 -10.24
C ASN A 222 -19.27 6.50 -10.11
N ASN A 223 -18.89 7.75 -9.85
CA ASN A 223 -17.57 8.08 -9.33
C ASN A 223 -17.64 8.16 -7.78
N PRO A 224 -17.03 7.21 -7.05
CA PRO A 224 -17.19 7.15 -5.60
C PRO A 224 -16.29 8.13 -4.82
N ILE A 225 -15.66 9.12 -5.46
CA ILE A 225 -14.69 10.04 -4.80
C ILE A 225 -15.22 10.68 -3.52
N LYS A 226 -16.48 11.13 -3.52
CA LYS A 226 -17.10 11.77 -2.35
C LYS A 226 -17.27 10.80 -1.18
N LEU A 227 -17.60 9.54 -1.48
CA LEU A 227 -17.70 8.48 -0.48
C LEU A 227 -16.31 8.07 -0.01
N ALA A 228 -15.35 7.93 -0.92
CA ALA A 228 -13.96 7.67 -0.59
C ALA A 228 -13.41 8.71 0.39
N GLN A 229 -13.55 10.01 0.10
CA GLN A 229 -13.14 11.10 1.01
C GLN A 229 -13.76 11.00 2.40
N ARG A 230 -15.02 10.55 2.52
CA ARG A 230 -15.66 10.32 3.81
C ARG A 230 -15.01 9.17 4.56
N GLU A 231 -14.69 8.08 3.87
CA GLU A 231 -13.96 6.94 4.44
C GLU A 231 -12.55 7.35 4.90
N LEU A 232 -11.85 8.19 4.13
CA LEU A 232 -10.51 8.66 4.49
C LEU A 232 -10.49 9.47 5.78
N LYS A 233 -11.54 10.26 6.05
CA LYS A 233 -11.66 11.00 7.32
C LYS A 233 -11.77 10.07 8.53
N PHE A 234 -12.30 8.86 8.34
CA PHE A 234 -12.39 7.88 9.41
C PHE A 234 -11.10 7.07 9.55
N LEU A 235 -10.50 6.65 8.43
CA LEU A 235 -9.25 5.89 8.42
C LEU A 235 -8.07 6.73 8.91
N TRP A 236 -7.99 7.98 8.45
CA TRP A 236 -6.85 8.87 8.66
C TRP A 236 -7.31 10.30 9.01
N PRO A 237 -7.94 10.52 10.18
CA PRO A 237 -8.51 11.82 10.56
C PRO A 237 -7.48 12.96 10.64
N ASN A 238 -6.22 12.62 10.89
CA ASN A 238 -5.12 13.58 11.06
C ASN A 238 -4.21 13.67 9.82
N GLU A 239 -4.45 12.86 8.78
CA GLU A 239 -3.62 12.87 7.59
C GLU A 239 -3.98 14.06 6.70
N ARG A 240 -2.95 14.78 6.25
CA ARG A 240 -3.06 15.97 5.41
C ARG A 240 -2.44 15.78 4.03
N ASP A 241 -1.62 14.75 3.85
CA ASP A 241 -0.98 14.43 2.56
C ASP A 241 -1.58 13.12 2.02
N ILE A 242 -2.64 13.30 1.24
CA ILE A 242 -3.38 12.23 0.60
C ILE A 242 -3.31 12.44 -0.91
N LEU A 243 -2.72 11.50 -1.63
CA LEU A 243 -2.73 11.46 -3.09
C LEU A 243 -3.85 10.54 -3.57
N THR A 244 -4.77 11.10 -4.34
CA THR A 244 -5.90 10.38 -4.92
C THR A 244 -5.75 10.25 -6.42
N ILE A 245 -5.75 9.01 -6.90
CA ILE A 245 -5.81 8.66 -8.32
C ILE A 245 -7.22 8.17 -8.61
N SER A 246 -7.97 8.87 -9.46
CA SER A 246 -9.34 8.54 -9.85
C SER A 246 -9.37 8.05 -11.30
N LEU A 247 -9.82 6.82 -11.52
CA LEU A 247 -9.84 6.13 -12.81
C LEU A 247 -11.26 6.10 -13.36
N GLY A 248 -11.43 6.64 -14.56
CA GLY A 248 -12.66 6.54 -15.33
C GLY A 248 -12.73 5.30 -16.22
N THR A 249 -13.89 5.13 -16.85
CA THR A 249 -14.24 4.00 -17.74
C THR A 249 -14.58 4.48 -19.16
N ASP A 250 -13.88 5.52 -19.64
CA ASP A 250 -14.08 6.11 -20.98
C ASP A 250 -15.53 6.58 -21.18
N THR A 251 -15.99 7.42 -20.24
CA THR A 251 -17.37 7.96 -20.26
C THR A 251 -17.43 9.46 -20.51
N SER A 252 -16.28 10.13 -20.55
CA SER A 252 -16.17 11.55 -20.86
C SER A 252 -16.69 11.89 -22.27
N SER A 253 -16.62 10.96 -23.22
CA SER A 253 -17.17 11.08 -24.59
C SER A 253 -18.70 10.98 -24.65
N LEU A 254 -19.36 10.49 -23.60
CA LEU A 254 -20.81 10.30 -23.54
C LEU A 254 -21.58 11.58 -23.18
N VAL A 255 -20.86 12.64 -22.77
CA VAL A 255 -21.43 13.93 -22.39
C VAL A 255 -20.66 15.07 -23.03
N PRO A 256 -21.30 16.21 -23.35
CA PRO A 256 -20.59 17.38 -23.87
C PRO A 256 -19.50 17.91 -22.92
N GLU A 257 -18.50 18.59 -23.47
CA GLU A 257 -17.35 19.10 -22.71
C GLU A 257 -17.73 20.10 -21.60
N HIS A 258 -18.81 20.87 -21.79
CA HIS A 258 -19.28 21.86 -20.81
C HIS A 258 -20.07 21.27 -19.63
N VAL A 259 -20.55 20.02 -19.74
CA VAL A 259 -21.33 19.38 -18.67
C VAL A 259 -20.56 19.33 -17.35
N GLY A 260 -21.24 19.66 -16.25
CA GLY A 260 -20.65 19.72 -14.91
C GLY A 260 -19.96 21.05 -14.57
N LYS A 261 -19.63 21.88 -15.57
CA LYS A 261 -19.16 23.27 -15.37
C LYS A 261 -20.33 24.24 -15.28
N ASP A 262 -21.31 24.07 -16.17
CA ASP A 262 -22.60 24.76 -16.13
C ASP A 262 -23.73 23.72 -16.26
N TRP A 263 -24.55 23.59 -15.22
CA TRP A 263 -25.67 22.64 -15.18
C TRP A 263 -26.94 23.23 -15.81
N ALA A 264 -26.98 24.55 -16.06
CA ALA A 264 -28.16 25.23 -16.60
C ALA A 264 -28.32 25.04 -18.12
N ASP A 265 -27.21 24.78 -18.83
CA ASP A 265 -27.18 24.84 -20.29
C ASP A 265 -27.39 23.50 -21.00
N TRP A 266 -27.51 22.39 -20.28
CA TRP A 266 -27.63 21.07 -20.90
C TRP A 266 -28.55 20.11 -20.15
N SER A 267 -29.36 19.38 -20.93
CA SER A 267 -30.26 18.34 -20.43
C SER A 267 -30.18 17.08 -21.29
N ILE A 268 -30.46 15.93 -20.66
CA ILE A 268 -30.48 14.63 -21.33
C ILE A 268 -31.80 14.50 -22.09
N THR A 269 -31.76 14.71 -23.40
CA THR A 269 -32.94 14.62 -24.29
C THR A 269 -32.91 13.34 -25.11
N ASP A 270 -34.08 12.90 -25.59
CA ASP A 270 -34.19 11.77 -26.51
C ASP A 270 -33.36 12.00 -27.78
N GLY A 271 -33.39 13.23 -28.30
CA GLY A 271 -32.61 13.62 -29.48
C GLY A 271 -31.09 13.50 -29.26
N TYR A 272 -30.59 13.89 -28.08
CA TYR A 272 -29.17 13.70 -27.75
C TYR A 272 -28.80 12.21 -27.65
N CYS A 273 -29.66 11.42 -27.00
CA CYS A 273 -29.44 9.99 -26.79
C CYS A 273 -29.62 9.15 -28.06
N ALA A 274 -30.33 9.65 -29.08
CA ALA A 274 -30.71 8.90 -30.28
C ALA A 274 -29.53 8.18 -30.94
N LYS A 275 -28.38 8.85 -31.12
CA LYS A 275 -27.18 8.23 -31.74
C LYS A 275 -26.66 7.00 -30.98
N PHE A 276 -26.75 7.01 -29.65
CA PHE A 276 -26.31 5.88 -28.82
C PHE A 276 -27.36 4.78 -28.79
N VAL A 277 -28.64 5.16 -28.79
CA VAL A 277 -29.76 4.22 -28.91
C VAL A 277 -29.69 3.47 -30.24
N ASP A 278 -29.49 4.18 -31.34
CA ASP A 278 -29.37 3.58 -32.67
C ASP A 278 -28.15 2.64 -32.75
N ALA A 279 -27.04 2.98 -32.09
CA ALA A 279 -25.87 2.10 -32.01
C ALA A 279 -26.16 0.78 -31.27
N ILE A 280 -26.98 0.80 -30.21
CA ILE A 280 -27.42 -0.41 -29.50
C ILE A 280 -28.41 -1.20 -30.37
N LEU A 281 -29.41 -0.53 -30.96
CA LEU A 281 -30.44 -1.18 -31.77
C LEU A 281 -29.85 -1.81 -33.05
N ALA A 282 -28.79 -1.23 -33.61
CA ALA A 282 -28.06 -1.82 -34.74
C ALA A 282 -27.45 -3.19 -34.42
N LYS A 283 -27.27 -3.53 -33.13
CA LYS A 283 -26.81 -4.88 -32.71
C LYS A 283 -27.93 -5.91 -32.79
N LEU A 284 -29.19 -5.51 -32.86
CA LEU A 284 -30.33 -6.40 -33.04
C LEU A 284 -30.69 -6.49 -34.53
N THR A 285 -30.41 -7.62 -35.18
CA THR A 285 -30.74 -7.81 -36.62
C THR A 285 -32.26 -7.79 -36.86
N GLY A 286 -32.71 -7.08 -37.90
CA GLY A 286 -34.04 -7.20 -38.53
C GLY A 286 -35.27 -6.85 -37.66
N THR A 287 -36.00 -5.77 -38.00
CA THR A 287 -37.31 -5.35 -37.45
C THR A 287 -37.44 -5.12 -35.93
N ALA A 288 -36.46 -5.51 -35.11
CA ALA A 288 -36.41 -5.29 -33.66
C ALA A 288 -35.95 -3.87 -33.25
N GLY A 289 -36.16 -2.88 -34.12
CA GLY A 289 -35.69 -1.49 -33.88
C GLY A 289 -36.68 -0.66 -33.07
N ASP A 290 -37.97 -0.68 -33.44
CA ASP A 290 -38.92 0.28 -32.89
C ASP A 290 -39.54 -0.15 -31.56
N SER A 291 -39.85 -1.44 -31.38
CA SER A 291 -40.42 -1.93 -30.12
C SER A 291 -39.45 -1.87 -28.94
N GLN A 292 -38.15 -1.99 -29.18
CA GLN A 292 -37.09 -1.97 -28.16
C GLN A 292 -36.54 -0.56 -27.91
N ARG A 293 -36.84 0.41 -28.79
CA ARG A 293 -36.35 1.78 -28.68
C ARG A 293 -36.65 2.45 -27.33
N PRO A 294 -37.87 2.34 -26.73
CA PRO A 294 -38.12 2.92 -25.42
C PRO A 294 -37.21 2.36 -24.32
N ALA A 295 -36.97 1.05 -24.31
CA ALA A 295 -36.08 0.39 -23.35
C ALA A 295 -34.62 0.83 -23.57
N ALA A 296 -34.16 0.86 -24.83
CA ALA A 296 -32.82 1.31 -25.18
C ALA A 296 -32.60 2.78 -24.81
N THR A 297 -33.57 3.66 -25.08
CA THR A 297 -33.55 5.07 -24.66
C THR A 297 -33.45 5.19 -23.14
N HIS A 298 -34.22 4.40 -22.38
CA HIS A 298 -34.15 4.41 -20.93
C HIS A 298 -32.74 4.05 -20.43
N ILE A 299 -32.18 2.94 -20.91
CA ILE A 299 -30.82 2.49 -20.56
C ILE A 299 -29.77 3.54 -20.91
N VAL A 300 -29.81 4.09 -22.13
CA VAL A 300 -28.87 5.12 -22.58
C VAL A 300 -28.97 6.36 -21.70
N LYS A 301 -30.18 6.81 -21.35
CA LYS A 301 -30.36 7.95 -20.44
C LYS A 301 -29.74 7.71 -19.07
N GLN A 302 -29.90 6.51 -18.50
CA GLN A 302 -29.28 6.16 -17.23
C GLN A 302 -27.75 6.21 -17.33
N VAL A 303 -27.17 5.66 -18.41
CA VAL A 303 -25.72 5.69 -18.64
C VAL A 303 -25.21 7.12 -18.85
N VAL A 304 -25.86 7.92 -19.70
CA VAL A 304 -25.48 9.32 -19.91
C VAL A 304 -25.62 10.14 -18.62
N SER A 305 -26.63 9.85 -17.79
CA SER A 305 -26.82 10.48 -16.49
C SER A 305 -25.69 10.16 -15.52
N ALA A 306 -25.26 8.91 -15.42
CA ALA A 306 -24.12 8.53 -14.61
C ALA A 306 -22.81 9.18 -15.11
N ALA A 307 -22.71 9.51 -16.41
CA ALA A 307 -21.49 10.07 -16.99
C ALA A 307 -21.41 11.56 -16.68
N ALA A 308 -22.56 12.24 -16.75
CA ALA A 308 -22.71 13.61 -16.27
C ALA A 308 -22.40 13.71 -14.77
N GLU A 309 -22.87 12.76 -13.96
CA GLU A 309 -22.57 12.71 -12.53
C GLU A 309 -21.08 12.51 -12.26
N THR A 310 -20.45 11.50 -12.88
CA THR A 310 -18.99 11.28 -12.79
C THR A 310 -18.20 12.56 -13.07
N LYS A 311 -18.62 13.31 -14.10
CA LYS A 311 -17.98 14.58 -14.46
C LYS A 311 -18.17 15.66 -13.40
N GLY A 312 -19.38 15.78 -12.86
CA GLY A 312 -19.67 16.64 -11.73
C GLY A 312 -18.82 16.33 -10.49
N ALA A 313 -18.76 15.05 -10.10
CA ALA A 313 -17.97 14.59 -8.96
C ALA A 313 -16.47 14.85 -9.15
N HIS A 314 -15.95 14.65 -10.36
CA HIS A 314 -14.57 14.97 -10.71
C HIS A 314 -14.27 16.48 -10.60
N LEU A 315 -15.17 17.35 -11.08
CA LEU A 315 -15.00 18.81 -11.00
C LEU A 315 -15.11 19.32 -9.56
N GLU A 316 -16.04 18.78 -8.77
CA GLU A 316 -16.15 19.05 -7.33
C GLU A 316 -14.85 18.64 -6.62
N ALA A 317 -14.34 17.43 -6.87
CA ALA A 317 -13.09 16.96 -6.25
C ALA A 317 -11.90 17.83 -6.66
N SER A 318 -11.77 18.17 -7.95
CA SER A 318 -10.67 18.99 -8.47
C SER A 318 -10.65 20.41 -7.91
N SER A 319 -11.82 20.97 -7.56
CA SER A 319 -11.94 22.31 -6.99
C SER A 319 -11.81 22.35 -5.47
N THR A 320 -12.18 21.26 -4.78
CA THR A 320 -12.22 21.22 -3.31
C THR A 320 -10.98 20.58 -2.68
N LEU A 321 -10.31 19.66 -3.37
CA LEU A 321 -9.11 19.01 -2.86
C LEU A 321 -7.86 19.88 -3.05
N PRO A 322 -6.84 19.74 -2.18
CA PRO A 322 -5.58 20.46 -2.33
C PRO A 322 -4.96 20.30 -3.72
N LYS A 323 -4.40 21.37 -4.27
CA LYS A 323 -3.75 21.35 -5.59
C LYS A 323 -2.68 20.26 -5.65
N GLY A 324 -2.71 19.43 -6.69
CA GLY A 324 -1.75 18.33 -6.91
C GLY A 324 -2.03 17.06 -6.10
N SER A 325 -3.06 17.05 -5.23
CA SER A 325 -3.44 15.88 -4.44
C SER A 325 -4.44 14.95 -5.15
N TYR A 326 -5.05 15.38 -6.25
CA TYR A 326 -6.07 14.63 -6.97
C TYR A 326 -5.78 14.60 -8.46
N HIS A 327 -5.74 13.41 -9.04
CA HIS A 327 -5.43 13.16 -10.44
C HIS A 327 -6.49 12.26 -11.06
N ARG A 328 -7.18 12.76 -12.09
CA ARG A 328 -8.17 12.01 -12.86
C ARG A 328 -7.55 11.45 -14.12
N ILE A 329 -7.77 10.16 -14.36
CA ILE A 329 -7.32 9.46 -15.56
C ILE A 329 -8.56 8.85 -16.21
N ASP A 330 -9.00 9.43 -17.32
CA ASP A 330 -10.19 8.99 -18.07
C ASP A 330 -9.99 9.30 -19.56
N PRO A 331 -9.06 8.59 -20.21
CA PRO A 331 -8.69 8.89 -21.59
C PRO A 331 -9.85 8.56 -22.54
N PRO A 332 -10.05 9.36 -23.60
CA PRO A 332 -11.02 9.04 -24.64
C PRO A 332 -10.48 7.89 -25.48
N LEU A 333 -10.87 6.66 -25.16
CA LEU A 333 -10.38 5.46 -25.88
C LEU A 333 -11.08 5.30 -27.25
N GLY A 334 -12.17 6.05 -27.48
CA GLY A 334 -12.91 6.04 -28.73
C GLY A 334 -13.75 4.76 -28.92
N LEU A 335 -13.94 4.00 -27.85
CA LEU A 335 -14.61 2.70 -27.86
C LEU A 335 -16.13 2.86 -28.05
N GLU A 336 -16.68 4.05 -27.78
CA GLU A 336 -18.09 4.36 -28.03
C GLU A 336 -18.50 4.23 -29.51
N LYS A 337 -17.52 4.25 -30.43
CA LYS A 337 -17.72 4.05 -31.87
C LYS A 337 -17.84 2.58 -32.25
N ILE A 338 -17.41 1.67 -31.38
CA ILE A 338 -17.35 0.22 -31.62
C ILE A 338 -18.54 -0.48 -30.97
N SER A 339 -18.74 -0.24 -29.67
CA SER A 339 -19.92 -0.70 -28.95
C SER A 339 -20.14 0.11 -27.68
N PHE A 340 -21.39 0.13 -27.23
CA PHE A 340 -21.69 0.61 -25.89
C PHE A 340 -21.19 -0.36 -24.81
N ALA A 341 -21.15 -1.67 -25.11
CA ALA A 341 -20.72 -2.77 -24.25
C ALA A 341 -19.30 -3.26 -24.60
N HIS A 342 -18.28 -2.52 -24.13
CA HIS A 342 -16.86 -2.80 -24.44
C HIS A 342 -16.39 -4.21 -24.05
N PHE A 343 -17.07 -4.85 -23.09
CA PHE A 343 -16.77 -6.20 -22.65
C PHE A 343 -16.71 -7.23 -23.79
N PHE A 344 -17.56 -7.12 -24.81
CA PHE A 344 -17.56 -8.06 -25.94
C PHE A 344 -16.41 -7.83 -26.93
N TYR A 345 -15.61 -6.78 -26.72
CA TYR A 345 -14.56 -6.30 -27.61
C TYR A 345 -13.23 -6.23 -26.85
N GLU A 346 -12.86 -7.33 -26.19
CA GLU A 346 -11.69 -7.38 -25.31
C GLU A 346 -10.41 -6.92 -26.02
N GLN A 347 -10.18 -7.38 -27.25
CA GLN A 347 -8.97 -7.04 -28.00
C GLN A 347 -8.94 -5.56 -28.38
N GLU A 348 -10.07 -5.00 -28.80
CA GLU A 348 -10.17 -3.59 -29.16
C GLU A 348 -9.97 -2.68 -27.95
N VAL A 349 -10.42 -3.10 -26.77
CA VAL A 349 -10.15 -2.40 -25.50
C VAL A 349 -8.66 -2.42 -25.21
N GLU A 350 -8.02 -3.59 -25.29
CA GLU A 350 -6.57 -3.74 -25.06
C GLU A 350 -5.76 -2.88 -26.04
N ASP A 351 -6.10 -2.92 -27.32
CA ASP A 351 -5.45 -2.15 -28.38
C ASP A 351 -5.67 -0.65 -28.20
N ALA A 352 -6.87 -0.22 -27.79
CA ALA A 352 -7.15 1.20 -27.51
C ALA A 352 -6.35 1.71 -26.32
N VAL A 353 -6.31 0.95 -25.22
CA VAL A 353 -5.50 1.30 -24.04
C VAL A 353 -4.01 1.30 -24.39
N ALA A 354 -3.54 0.34 -25.18
CA ALA A 354 -2.15 0.29 -25.61
C ALA A 354 -1.78 1.50 -26.49
N ARG A 355 -2.60 1.81 -27.50
CA ARG A 355 -2.40 2.99 -28.35
C ARG A 355 -2.34 4.29 -27.54
N TRP A 356 -3.24 4.44 -26.56
CA TRP A 356 -3.22 5.60 -25.67
C TRP A 356 -1.95 5.61 -24.78
N ALA A 357 -1.69 4.50 -24.09
CA ALA A 357 -0.60 4.37 -23.13
C ALA A 357 0.79 4.53 -23.78
N ASP A 358 0.95 4.08 -25.03
CA ASP A 358 2.19 4.16 -25.78
C ASP A 358 2.34 5.48 -26.56
N GLY A 359 1.26 6.26 -26.65
CA GLY A 359 1.25 7.63 -27.18
C GLY A 359 1.91 8.64 -26.23
N VAL A 360 2.18 9.85 -26.73
CA VAL A 360 2.91 10.91 -25.98
C VAL A 360 2.18 11.27 -24.68
N ASP A 361 0.87 11.52 -24.77
CA ASP A 361 0.05 11.94 -23.62
C ASP A 361 -0.05 10.83 -22.57
N GLY A 362 -0.33 9.59 -23.00
CA GLY A 362 -0.45 8.45 -22.10
C GLY A 362 0.87 8.13 -21.39
N LYS A 363 1.99 8.10 -22.12
CA LYS A 363 3.33 7.92 -21.52
C LYS A 363 3.62 8.99 -20.47
N GLY A 364 3.34 10.25 -20.78
CA GLY A 364 3.54 11.37 -19.87
C GLY A 364 2.71 11.22 -18.59
N ILE A 365 1.41 10.90 -18.71
CA ILE A 365 0.52 10.68 -17.58
C ILE A 365 0.98 9.49 -16.74
N ILE A 366 1.25 8.34 -17.36
CA ILE A 366 1.68 7.13 -16.65
C ILE A 366 2.98 7.37 -15.88
N ALA A 367 3.96 8.02 -16.50
CA ALA A 367 5.24 8.36 -15.85
C ALA A 367 5.08 9.38 -14.71
N ALA A 368 4.21 10.39 -14.88
CA ALA A 368 3.92 11.35 -13.84
C ALA A 368 3.25 10.68 -12.63
N ILE A 369 2.26 9.83 -12.88
CA ILE A 369 1.52 9.12 -11.82
C ILE A 369 2.43 8.13 -11.12
N SER A 370 3.23 7.33 -11.84
CA SER A 370 4.20 6.41 -11.22
C SER A 370 5.23 7.16 -10.37
N GLY A 371 5.65 8.35 -10.81
CA GLY A 371 6.50 9.27 -10.04
C GLY A 371 5.86 9.84 -8.77
N LEU A 372 4.53 9.96 -8.74
CA LEU A 372 3.78 10.42 -7.57
C LEU A 372 3.49 9.28 -6.58
N VAL A 373 3.33 8.06 -7.09
CA VAL A 373 2.96 6.91 -6.25
C VAL A 373 4.15 6.10 -5.74
N VAL A 374 5.32 6.18 -6.39
CA VAL A 374 6.52 5.44 -5.96
C VAL A 374 7.78 6.29 -6.14
N GLU A 375 8.68 6.23 -5.15
CA GLU A 375 9.99 6.86 -5.23
C GLU A 375 10.86 6.18 -6.28
N GLU A 376 11.68 6.98 -6.98
CA GLU A 376 12.68 6.42 -7.89
C GLU A 376 13.80 5.79 -7.08
N THR A 377 14.03 4.49 -7.30
CA THR A 377 15.21 3.84 -6.76
C THR A 377 16.43 4.34 -7.53
N LYS A 378 17.05 5.43 -7.05
CA LYS A 378 18.32 5.94 -7.60
C LYS A 378 19.40 4.89 -7.37
N GLU A 379 20.04 4.46 -8.45
CA GLU A 379 21.31 3.75 -8.37
C GLU A 379 22.36 4.74 -7.83
N ILE A 380 22.88 4.48 -6.64
CA ILE A 380 23.89 5.37 -6.07
C ILE A 380 25.23 5.03 -6.70
N LYS A 381 25.83 6.02 -7.39
CA LYS A 381 27.18 5.89 -7.92
C LYS A 381 28.19 5.96 -6.78
N VAL A 382 29.19 5.07 -6.85
CA VAL A 382 30.23 4.88 -5.82
C VAL A 382 31.05 6.16 -5.57
N GLU A 383 31.16 7.06 -6.56
CA GLU A 383 31.92 8.31 -6.43
C GLU A 383 31.27 9.34 -5.50
N ASP A 384 29.93 9.39 -5.45
CA ASP A 384 29.18 10.35 -4.61
C ASP A 384 29.18 9.95 -3.13
N LEU A 385 29.48 8.68 -2.84
CA LEU A 385 29.61 8.11 -1.50
C LEU A 385 30.93 8.48 -0.81
N ARG A 386 31.95 8.93 -1.55
CA ARG A 386 33.31 9.21 -1.05
C ARG A 386 33.50 10.58 -0.40
N LYS A 387 32.48 11.44 -0.42
CA LYS A 387 32.56 12.85 0.04
C LYS A 387 31.94 13.14 1.41
N LEU A 388 31.53 12.11 2.16
CA LEU A 388 30.81 12.25 3.42
C LEU A 388 31.50 11.46 4.54
N ASP A 389 31.59 12.06 5.74
CA ASP A 389 32.28 11.51 6.90
C ASP A 389 31.70 10.15 7.39
N PRO A 390 32.54 9.28 8.00
CA PRO A 390 32.16 7.94 8.46
C PRO A 390 31.20 7.94 9.68
N PRO A 391 30.41 6.85 9.88
CA PRO A 391 29.48 6.70 11.02
C PRO A 391 30.21 6.47 12.36
N PRO A 392 29.53 6.60 13.54
CA PRO A 392 30.12 6.29 14.85
C PRO A 392 30.13 4.79 15.23
N PRO A 393 31.02 4.35 16.16
CA PRO A 393 31.21 2.96 16.62
C PRO A 393 30.08 2.25 17.40
N PRO A 394 29.74 0.97 17.11
CA PRO A 394 29.08 0.03 18.05
C PRO A 394 29.92 -0.34 19.30
N ALA A 395 29.27 -0.85 20.36
CA ALA A 395 29.88 -1.13 21.67
C ALA A 395 29.99 -2.64 22.02
N VAL A 396 31.17 -3.10 22.43
CA VAL A 396 31.48 -4.49 22.79
C VAL A 396 31.70 -4.62 24.29
N ASP A 397 31.03 -5.57 24.95
CA ASP A 397 31.25 -5.85 26.37
C ASP A 397 32.59 -6.55 26.60
N ASP A 398 33.53 -5.86 27.24
CA ASP A 398 34.80 -6.38 27.73
C ASP A 398 34.81 -6.54 29.26
N SER A 399 33.66 -6.76 29.89
CA SER A 399 33.58 -7.03 31.33
C SER A 399 34.09 -8.43 31.69
N GLY A 400 34.31 -8.67 32.99
CA GLY A 400 34.84 -9.95 33.47
C GLY A 400 33.99 -11.19 33.11
N SER A 401 32.69 -11.04 32.86
CA SER A 401 31.79 -12.14 32.46
C SER A 401 32.13 -12.69 31.09
N MET A 402 32.70 -11.87 30.20
CA MET A 402 33.00 -12.25 28.82
C MET A 402 34.28 -13.09 28.68
N LYS A 403 35.05 -13.32 29.76
CA LYS A 403 36.34 -14.03 29.68
C LYS A 403 36.25 -15.42 29.05
N GLY A 404 37.28 -15.79 28.29
CA GLY A 404 37.46 -17.16 27.80
C GLY A 404 36.67 -17.43 26.53
N ALA A 405 35.73 -18.39 26.57
CA ALA A 405 35.02 -18.84 25.38
C ALA A 405 34.09 -17.77 24.79
N LEU A 406 33.44 -16.96 25.63
CA LEU A 406 32.50 -15.93 25.20
C LEU A 406 33.21 -14.77 24.46
N TRP A 407 34.40 -14.38 24.93
CA TRP A 407 35.27 -13.41 24.24
C TRP A 407 35.68 -13.88 22.85
N LYS A 408 36.02 -15.17 22.73
CA LYS A 408 36.36 -15.78 21.44
C LYS A 408 35.14 -15.85 20.51
N GLU A 409 33.98 -16.17 21.05
CA GLU A 409 32.72 -16.22 20.29
C GLU A 409 32.36 -14.83 19.74
N ALA A 410 32.39 -13.78 20.56
CA ALA A 410 32.18 -12.40 20.14
C ALA A 410 33.19 -11.96 19.06
N ARG A 411 34.48 -12.29 19.26
CA ARG A 411 35.55 -12.03 18.29
C ARG A 411 35.27 -12.70 16.95
N ASP A 412 34.96 -13.99 16.97
CA ASP A 412 34.83 -14.80 15.76
C ASP A 412 33.58 -14.38 14.97
N ALA A 413 32.48 -14.05 15.66
CA ALA A 413 31.27 -13.48 15.06
C ALA A 413 31.55 -12.13 14.37
N LEU A 414 32.21 -11.19 15.06
CA LEU A 414 32.57 -9.88 14.49
C LEU A 414 33.59 -9.99 13.36
N SER A 415 34.56 -10.90 13.49
CA SER A 415 35.58 -11.18 12.48
C SER A 415 34.96 -11.69 11.19
N GLY A 416 34.00 -12.63 11.29
CA GLY A 416 33.28 -13.14 10.14
C GLY A 416 32.48 -12.05 9.42
N ILE A 417 31.82 -11.15 10.17
CA ILE A 417 31.13 -10.00 9.58
C ILE A 417 32.10 -9.05 8.89
N ALA A 418 33.24 -8.74 9.50
CA ALA A 418 34.27 -7.89 8.89
C ALA A 418 34.84 -8.48 7.59
N GLU A 419 34.92 -9.81 7.50
CA GLU A 419 35.34 -10.55 6.30
C GLU A 419 34.29 -10.45 5.18
N HIS A 420 32.99 -10.59 5.51
CA HIS A 420 31.88 -10.53 4.54
C HIS A 420 31.50 -9.09 4.12
N ALA A 421 31.75 -8.10 4.99
CA ALA A 421 31.46 -6.69 4.70
C ALA A 421 32.26 -6.15 3.50
N LEU A 422 33.41 -6.74 3.19
CA LEU A 422 34.24 -6.42 2.04
C LEU A 422 33.59 -6.79 0.69
N GLU A 423 32.76 -7.83 0.66
CA GLU A 423 32.06 -8.30 -0.57
C GLU A 423 30.84 -7.43 -0.92
N TYR A 424 30.26 -6.75 0.07
CA TYR A 424 29.08 -5.88 -0.09
C TYR A 424 29.40 -4.38 -0.04
N ASN A 425 30.68 -4.00 -0.21
CA ASN A 425 31.15 -2.61 -0.27
C ASN A 425 30.85 -1.77 1.00
N ALA A 426 30.61 -2.43 2.14
CA ALA A 426 30.50 -1.81 3.45
C ALA A 426 31.90 -1.74 4.06
N ARG A 427 32.58 -0.60 3.89
CA ARG A 427 33.95 -0.41 4.39
C ARG A 427 33.93 0.44 5.65
N GLU A 428 34.22 -0.20 6.78
CA GLU A 428 34.52 0.34 8.13
C GLU A 428 33.49 -0.08 9.19
N ILE A 429 33.94 -0.92 10.13
CA ILE A 429 33.28 -1.17 11.42
C ILE A 429 34.00 -0.31 12.43
N ASP A 430 33.28 0.56 13.12
CA ASP A 430 33.85 1.23 14.27
C ASP A 430 33.55 0.36 15.51
N MET A 431 34.40 0.26 16.54
CA MET A 431 34.09 -0.45 17.80
C MET A 431 34.55 0.36 19.01
N VAL A 432 33.74 0.38 20.05
CA VAL A 432 34.09 0.82 21.41
C VAL A 432 33.90 -0.33 22.38
N PHE A 433 34.53 -0.23 23.55
CA PHE A 433 34.44 -1.24 24.59
C PHE A 433 33.78 -0.64 25.84
N ILE A 434 33.14 -1.48 26.67
CA ILE A 434 32.42 -1.02 27.87
C ILE A 434 33.40 -0.47 28.93
N ASN A 435 34.55 -1.11 29.13
CA ASN A 435 35.54 -0.78 30.15
C ASN A 435 36.82 -0.17 29.55
N SER A 436 37.24 -0.61 28.36
CA SER A 436 38.42 -0.08 27.69
C SER A 436 38.13 1.25 26.99
N ASP A 437 38.98 2.25 27.20
CA ASP A 437 38.93 3.55 26.52
C ASP A 437 39.29 3.48 25.01
N ARG A 438 39.57 2.28 24.50
CA ARG A 438 39.94 2.09 23.09
C ARG A 438 38.73 2.34 22.19
N ILE A 439 38.90 3.31 21.31
CA ILE A 439 37.98 3.58 20.21
C ILE A 439 38.67 3.09 18.93
N CYS A 440 38.08 2.08 18.30
CA CYS A 440 38.49 1.60 17.00
C CYS A 440 37.60 2.26 15.96
N SER A 441 38.16 3.14 15.12
CA SER A 441 37.45 3.72 13.98
C SER A 441 38.04 3.20 12.68
N GLY A 442 37.23 2.97 11.67
CA GLY A 442 37.69 2.64 10.33
C GLY A 442 38.11 1.18 10.15
N VAL A 443 37.58 0.22 10.93
CA VAL A 443 38.09 -1.16 10.89
C VAL A 443 37.74 -1.86 9.58
N GLN A 444 38.77 -2.30 8.86
CA GLN A 444 38.63 -3.04 7.62
C GLN A 444 39.36 -4.38 7.73
N GLY A 445 38.63 -5.47 7.49
CA GLY A 445 39.18 -6.82 7.45
C GLY A 445 39.31 -7.50 8.81
N LYS A 446 39.27 -8.82 8.74
CA LYS A 446 39.32 -9.75 9.87
C LYS A 446 40.56 -9.60 10.74
N ASP A 447 41.73 -9.37 10.14
CA ASP A 447 43.00 -9.33 10.86
C ASP A 447 43.05 -8.24 11.93
N PHE A 448 42.42 -7.10 11.68
CA PHE A 448 42.36 -6.02 12.66
C PHE A 448 41.41 -6.35 13.83
N ILE A 449 40.28 -7.03 13.57
CA ILE A 449 39.38 -7.49 14.63
C ILE A 449 40.13 -8.45 15.56
N LEU A 450 40.86 -9.41 14.98
CA LEU A 450 41.68 -10.35 15.74
C LEU A 450 42.70 -9.62 16.61
N GLN A 451 43.43 -8.65 16.02
CA GLN A 451 44.39 -7.83 16.74
C GLN A 451 43.77 -7.06 17.92
N VAL A 452 42.62 -6.42 17.71
CA VAL A 452 41.95 -5.65 18.77
C VAL A 452 41.52 -6.56 19.93
N PHE A 453 40.99 -7.76 19.63
CA PHE A 453 40.58 -8.73 20.65
C PHE A 453 41.76 -9.41 21.36
N ASP A 454 42.94 -9.42 20.76
CA ASP A 454 44.19 -9.85 21.41
C ASP A 454 44.75 -8.74 22.33
N GLU A 455 44.50 -7.46 22.00
CA GLU A 455 44.98 -6.31 22.77
C GLU A 455 44.03 -5.88 23.91
N VAL A 456 42.73 -6.14 23.79
CA VAL A 456 41.72 -5.88 24.84
C VAL A 456 41.44 -7.16 25.61
N SER A 457 41.58 -7.11 26.93
CA SER A 457 41.33 -8.25 27.83
C SER A 457 40.09 -8.02 28.67
N PRO A 458 39.11 -8.95 28.66
CA PRO A 458 37.88 -8.76 29.43
C PRO A 458 38.16 -8.66 30.93
N SER A 459 37.72 -7.59 31.58
CA SER A 459 37.93 -7.32 33.00
C SER A 459 36.96 -6.26 33.53
N GLY A 460 36.84 -6.15 34.85
CA GLY A 460 35.97 -5.14 35.46
C GLY A 460 34.48 -5.53 35.50
N TYR A 461 33.66 -4.53 35.77
CA TYR A 461 32.21 -4.61 35.92
C TYR A 461 31.50 -4.41 34.55
N THR A 462 30.19 -4.54 34.52
CA THR A 462 29.33 -4.33 33.34
C THR A 462 28.46 -3.05 33.54
N PRO A 463 29.04 -1.83 33.50
CA PRO A 463 28.30 -0.56 33.68
C PRO A 463 27.54 -0.14 32.40
N THR A 464 26.63 -1.01 31.95
CA THR A 464 25.90 -0.85 30.70
C THR A 464 25.15 0.48 30.62
N GLY A 465 24.44 0.87 31.69
CA GLY A 465 23.65 2.08 31.72
C GLY A 465 24.49 3.35 31.61
N ALA A 466 25.65 3.41 32.25
CA ALA A 466 26.57 4.55 32.18
C ALA A 466 27.14 4.75 30.77
N VAL A 467 27.54 3.64 30.11
CA VAL A 467 28.05 3.68 28.73
C VAL A 467 26.96 4.12 27.76
N LEU A 468 25.75 3.57 27.87
CA LEU A 468 24.62 4.00 27.06
C LEU A 468 24.31 5.48 27.27
N LYS A 469 24.24 5.94 28.53
CA LYS A 469 23.97 7.34 28.85
C LYS A 469 24.92 8.29 28.14
N LYS A 470 26.23 7.97 28.12
CA LYS A 470 27.25 8.78 27.45
C LYS A 470 26.93 8.94 25.96
N HIS A 471 26.77 7.82 25.24
CA HIS A 471 26.54 7.83 23.79
C HIS A 471 25.18 8.44 23.41
N LEU A 472 24.14 8.15 24.19
CA LEU A 472 22.81 8.71 24.00
C LEU A 472 22.82 10.24 24.22
N SER A 473 23.47 10.71 25.28
CA SER A 473 23.57 12.15 25.58
C SER A 473 24.36 12.90 24.51
N ASP A 474 25.45 12.32 24.02
CA ASP A 474 26.24 12.93 22.93
C ASP A 474 25.41 13.08 21.65
N GLN A 475 24.63 12.06 21.31
CA GLN A 475 23.77 12.09 20.12
C GLN A 475 22.58 13.04 20.27
N LEU A 476 21.89 13.00 21.41
CA LEU A 476 20.81 13.92 21.71
C LEU A 476 21.31 15.36 21.76
N GLY A 477 22.51 15.60 22.31
CA GLY A 477 23.17 16.91 22.28
C GLY A 477 23.34 17.45 20.86
N LYS A 478 23.81 16.60 19.92
CA LYS A 478 23.90 16.97 18.49
C LYS A 478 22.53 17.28 17.90
N LEU A 479 21.55 16.40 18.11
CA LEU A 479 20.18 16.55 17.59
C LEU A 479 19.50 17.81 18.12
N ASN A 480 19.64 18.09 19.42
CA ASN A 480 19.11 19.27 20.08
C ASN A 480 19.72 20.56 19.53
N ALA A 481 21.04 20.60 19.37
CA ALA A 481 21.75 21.77 18.86
C ALA A 481 21.32 22.13 17.43
N ALA A 482 20.92 21.12 16.65
CA ALA A 482 20.56 21.30 15.25
C ALA A 482 19.04 21.38 14.97
N ILE A 483 18.17 21.22 15.98
CA ILE A 483 16.71 21.00 15.79
C ILE A 483 15.97 22.02 14.91
N SER A 484 16.48 23.26 14.82
CA SER A 484 15.91 24.35 14.01
C SER A 484 16.80 24.77 12.85
N SER A 485 17.87 24.02 12.61
CA SER A 485 18.85 24.29 11.59
C SER A 485 18.76 23.23 10.51
N PRO A 486 19.25 23.53 9.29
CA PRO A 486 19.39 22.52 8.28
C PRO A 486 20.14 21.31 8.89
N GLU A 487 21.32 21.52 9.48
CA GLU A 487 22.27 20.50 9.95
C GLU A 487 21.64 19.31 10.70
N TYR A 488 20.45 19.45 11.31
CA TYR A 488 19.67 18.35 11.85
C TYR A 488 19.55 17.15 10.92
N ALA A 489 19.24 17.42 9.63
CA ALA A 489 19.07 16.35 8.66
C ALA A 489 20.38 15.58 8.50
N GLN A 490 21.54 16.25 8.63
CA GLN A 490 22.88 15.68 8.41
C GLN A 490 23.32 14.79 9.58
N ILE A 491 22.63 14.86 10.72
CA ILE A 491 22.89 14.02 11.87
C ILE A 491 22.32 12.63 11.60
N ARG A 492 23.21 11.67 11.37
CA ARG A 492 22.82 10.27 11.15
C ARG A 492 22.16 9.68 12.40
N PRO A 493 21.20 8.75 12.24
CA PRO A 493 20.71 7.93 13.35
C PRO A 493 21.85 7.19 14.04
N LEU A 494 21.73 7.01 15.36
CA LEU A 494 22.67 6.24 16.16
C LEU A 494 22.12 4.83 16.37
N ASP A 495 22.81 3.81 15.85
CA ASP A 495 22.49 2.40 16.11
C ASP A 495 23.57 1.81 17.03
N ILE A 496 23.17 1.41 18.24
CA ILE A 496 24.04 0.76 19.23
C ILE A 496 23.71 -0.73 19.24
N ILE A 497 24.70 -1.58 19.01
CA ILE A 497 24.61 -3.01 19.33
C ILE A 497 25.47 -3.28 20.56
N VAL A 498 24.92 -4.00 21.52
CA VAL A 498 25.59 -4.42 22.76
C VAL A 498 25.66 -5.93 22.76
N LEU A 499 26.86 -6.47 22.59
CA LEU A 499 27.16 -7.90 22.72
C LEU A 499 27.57 -8.18 24.17
N THR A 500 26.81 -8.95 24.94
CA THR A 500 27.08 -9.14 26.39
C THR A 500 26.52 -10.46 26.94
N ASP A 501 27.15 -11.03 27.95
CA ASP A 501 26.55 -12.02 28.88
C ASP A 501 26.72 -11.59 30.34
N GLY A 502 27.03 -10.30 30.54
CA GLY A 502 27.13 -9.67 31.84
C GLY A 502 25.78 -9.12 32.28
N CYS A 503 25.38 -9.45 33.52
CA CYS A 503 24.30 -8.70 34.17
C CYS A 503 24.79 -7.26 34.43
N PRO A 504 24.05 -6.23 33.98
CA PRO A 504 24.39 -4.84 34.28
C PRO A 504 24.60 -4.62 35.78
N ASN A 505 25.65 -3.89 36.13
CA ASN A 505 25.91 -3.48 37.52
C ASN A 505 25.23 -2.16 37.89
N ASP A 506 24.57 -1.52 36.92
CA ASP A 506 23.79 -0.30 37.02
C ASP A 506 22.40 -0.51 36.39
N LYS A 507 21.69 0.58 36.12
CA LYS A 507 20.32 0.58 35.60
C LYS A 507 20.26 1.12 34.17
N PRO A 508 20.49 0.28 33.14
CA PRO A 508 20.36 0.71 31.75
C PRO A 508 18.95 1.20 31.40
N GLU A 509 17.93 0.73 32.11
CA GLU A 509 16.52 1.14 31.95
C GLU A 509 16.36 2.65 32.15
N ASP A 510 17.03 3.21 33.17
CA ASP A 510 16.94 4.63 33.52
C ASP A 510 17.55 5.49 32.40
N SER A 511 18.74 5.11 31.91
CA SER A 511 19.44 5.82 30.82
C SER A 511 18.65 5.81 29.50
N ILE A 512 18.00 4.68 29.21
CA ILE A 512 17.19 4.52 28.00
C ILE A 512 15.89 5.31 28.14
N ALA A 513 15.23 5.25 29.30
CA ALA A 513 14.01 6.01 29.57
C ALA A 513 14.26 7.52 29.46
N ASP A 514 15.37 8.02 30.01
CA ASP A 514 15.80 9.42 29.87
C ASP A 514 15.89 9.82 28.38
N ALA A 515 16.56 9.01 27.55
CA ALA A 515 16.70 9.27 26.12
C ALA A 515 15.37 9.22 25.35
N VAL A 516 14.51 8.24 25.67
CA VAL A 516 13.18 8.11 25.07
C VAL A 516 12.30 9.32 25.39
N ASN A 517 12.33 9.77 26.64
CA ASN A 517 11.58 10.95 27.07
C ASN A 517 12.08 12.19 26.36
N GLU A 518 13.39 12.38 26.24
CA GLU A 518 13.97 13.51 25.54
C GLU A 518 13.62 13.52 24.03
N VAL A 519 13.68 12.36 23.36
CA VAL A 519 13.22 12.21 21.96
C VAL A 519 11.76 12.62 21.82
N LYS A 520 10.89 12.18 22.74
CA LYS A 520 9.45 12.51 22.73
C LYS A 520 9.20 14.00 23.00
N GLU A 521 9.81 14.56 24.04
CA GLU A 521 9.63 15.96 24.45
C GLU A 521 10.11 16.94 23.39
N ARG A 522 11.29 16.67 22.81
CA ARG A 522 11.90 17.49 21.77
C ARG A 522 11.34 17.21 20.37
N LYS A 523 10.52 16.18 20.21
CA LYS A 523 9.92 15.75 18.93
C LYS A 523 10.99 15.36 17.90
N HIS A 524 12.06 14.71 18.36
CA HIS A 524 13.00 14.05 17.46
C HIS A 524 12.30 12.87 16.75
N HIS A 525 12.87 12.43 15.63
CA HIS A 525 12.31 11.30 14.89
C HIS A 525 12.40 10.04 15.77
N PRO A 526 11.36 9.19 15.86
CA PRO A 526 11.35 8.03 16.76
C PRO A 526 12.47 7.03 16.47
N ASN A 527 12.96 6.97 15.24
CA ASN A 527 14.08 6.11 14.82
C ASN A 527 15.43 6.84 14.74
N CYS A 528 15.61 7.97 15.43
CA CYS A 528 16.93 8.65 15.45
C CYS A 528 17.97 7.91 16.30
N ILE A 529 17.53 6.96 17.13
CA ILE A 529 18.35 6.10 17.97
C ILE A 529 17.75 4.69 17.95
N GLY A 530 18.59 3.67 17.77
CA GLY A 530 18.26 2.26 17.95
C GLY A 530 19.27 1.59 18.88
N ILE A 531 18.81 0.70 19.74
CA ILE A 531 19.64 -0.07 20.67
C ILE A 531 19.27 -1.55 20.52
N GLN A 532 20.25 -2.40 20.29
CA GLN A 532 20.06 -3.85 20.20
C GLN A 532 20.99 -4.56 21.18
N PHE A 533 20.41 -5.37 22.06
CA PHE A 533 21.18 -6.25 22.95
C PHE A 533 21.23 -7.65 22.37
N VAL A 534 22.40 -8.27 22.39
CA VAL A 534 22.61 -9.65 21.97
C VAL A 534 23.31 -10.39 23.08
N GLN A 535 22.65 -11.41 23.63
CA GLN A 535 23.21 -12.23 24.68
C GLN A 535 24.21 -13.25 24.11
N ILE A 536 25.43 -13.30 24.63
CA ILE A 536 26.48 -14.24 24.22
C ILE A 536 26.83 -15.17 25.38
N GLY A 537 25.93 -16.08 25.71
CA GLY A 537 26.06 -17.04 26.80
C GLY A 537 24.75 -17.21 27.55
N ASN A 538 24.72 -18.10 28.53
CA ASN A 538 23.49 -18.50 29.20
C ASN A 538 23.41 -18.01 30.66
N ASP A 539 24.01 -16.86 30.99
CA ASP A 539 23.90 -16.30 32.33
C ASP A 539 22.42 -15.91 32.62
N PRO A 540 21.77 -16.53 33.61
CA PRO A 540 20.34 -16.31 33.87
C PRO A 540 20.04 -14.94 34.49
N LYS A 541 21.05 -14.23 35.03
CA LYS A 541 20.89 -12.85 35.51
C LYS A 541 20.96 -11.87 34.34
N ALA A 542 21.90 -12.09 33.41
CA ALA A 542 21.95 -11.32 32.16
C ALA A 542 20.65 -11.49 31.37
N GLU A 543 20.17 -12.73 31.21
CA GLU A 543 18.91 -13.02 30.51
C GLU A 543 17.72 -12.26 31.13
N ARG A 544 17.58 -12.28 32.46
CA ARG A 544 16.52 -11.55 33.16
C ARG A 544 16.61 -10.04 32.98
N ALA A 545 17.83 -9.49 32.99
CA ALA A 545 18.04 -8.06 32.77
C ALA A 545 17.63 -7.66 31.34
N LEU A 546 18.00 -8.46 30.33
CA LEU A 546 17.60 -8.23 28.93
C LEU A 546 16.09 -8.39 28.72
N GLN A 547 15.48 -9.39 29.37
CA GLN A 547 14.03 -9.55 29.37
C GLN A 547 13.34 -8.31 29.97
N ALA A 548 13.83 -7.79 31.09
CA ALA A 548 13.27 -6.59 31.72
C ALA A 548 13.28 -5.37 30.80
N LEU A 549 14.33 -5.22 29.98
CA LEU A 549 14.41 -4.17 28.96
C LEU A 549 13.37 -4.34 27.84
N SER A 550 13.05 -5.59 27.48
CA SER A 550 12.12 -5.92 26.39
C SER A 550 10.64 -5.73 26.76
N TYR A 551 10.28 -5.88 28.04
CA TYR A 551 8.91 -5.77 28.53
C TYR A 551 8.49 -4.33 28.89
N SER A 552 9.38 -3.33 28.76
CA SER A 552 8.99 -1.94 28.94
C SER A 552 8.19 -1.47 27.72
N GLU A 553 6.84 -1.55 27.79
CA GLU A 553 5.89 -1.22 26.71
C GLU A 553 6.03 0.21 26.13
N GLU A 554 6.87 1.07 26.71
CA GLU A 554 7.06 2.46 26.30
C GLU A 554 8.24 2.72 25.34
N VAL A 555 9.05 1.69 25.02
CA VAL A 555 10.38 1.85 24.41
C VAL A 555 10.51 1.09 23.07
N GLY A 556 10.02 1.67 21.98
CA GLY A 556 10.29 1.18 20.60
C GLY A 556 11.74 1.39 20.11
N MET A 557 12.67 1.73 21.03
CA MET A 557 14.08 2.03 20.78
C MET A 557 15.00 0.83 21.04
N VAL A 558 14.53 -0.18 21.80
CA VAL A 558 15.34 -1.32 22.26
C VAL A 558 14.82 -2.62 21.68
N ASP A 559 15.73 -3.43 21.14
CA ASP A 559 15.49 -4.82 20.77
C ASP A 559 16.45 -5.72 21.55
N THR A 560 16.03 -6.94 21.91
CA THR A 560 16.90 -7.90 22.60
C THR A 560 16.84 -9.27 21.97
N VAL A 561 17.99 -9.91 21.89
CA VAL A 561 18.15 -11.27 21.39
C VAL A 561 18.78 -12.10 22.50
N LEU A 562 17.98 -12.97 23.11
CA LEU A 562 18.43 -13.90 24.15
C LEU A 562 19.25 -15.04 23.55
N TYR A 563 20.04 -15.70 24.39
CA TYR A 563 20.91 -16.79 23.95
C TYR A 563 20.12 -18.06 23.68
N ASP A 564 20.17 -18.52 22.44
CA ASP A 564 19.61 -19.80 21.97
C ASP A 564 20.69 -20.70 21.34
N GLY A 565 21.95 -20.51 21.72
CA GLY A 565 23.13 -21.23 21.21
C GLY A 565 24.18 -20.28 20.63
N ALA A 566 25.26 -20.83 20.07
CA ALA A 566 26.41 -20.06 19.61
C ALA A 566 26.06 -18.89 18.66
N LEU A 567 26.69 -17.74 18.88
CA LEU A 567 26.64 -16.58 18.02
C LEU A 567 27.61 -16.76 16.84
N THR A 568 27.09 -17.26 15.72
CA THR A 568 27.84 -17.36 14.47
C THR A 568 27.84 -16.02 13.71
N PRO A 569 28.78 -15.77 12.79
CA PRO A 569 28.76 -14.59 11.92
C PRO A 569 27.41 -14.39 11.20
N GLU A 570 26.81 -15.46 10.66
CA GLU A 570 25.54 -15.40 9.93
C GLU A 570 24.37 -15.05 10.85
N LYS A 571 24.42 -15.54 12.09
CA LYS A 571 23.41 -15.25 13.11
C LYS A 571 23.52 -13.81 13.56
N LEU A 572 24.73 -13.33 13.87
CA LEU A 572 24.96 -11.92 14.18
C LEU A 572 24.56 -11.03 13.01
N GLU A 573 24.91 -11.38 11.77
CA GLU A 573 24.47 -10.63 10.59
C GLU A 573 22.94 -10.58 10.47
N ARG A 574 22.22 -11.69 10.69
CA ARG A 574 20.74 -11.70 10.73
C ARG A 574 20.19 -10.81 11.84
N ILE A 575 20.80 -10.82 13.02
CA ILE A 575 20.42 -9.99 14.17
C ILE A 575 20.62 -8.52 13.82
N LEU A 576 21.78 -8.15 13.27
CA LEU A 576 22.08 -6.80 12.81
C LEU A 576 21.08 -6.35 11.73
N LEU A 577 20.79 -7.18 10.73
CA LEU A 577 19.75 -6.91 9.73
C LEU A 577 18.37 -6.74 10.35
N GLY A 578 18.09 -7.51 11.41
CA GLY A 578 16.87 -7.45 12.23
C GLY A 578 16.80 -6.27 13.21
N GLY A 579 17.92 -5.56 13.44
CA GLY A 579 18.00 -4.32 14.21
C GLY A 579 18.08 -3.05 13.36
N LEU A 580 18.49 -3.16 12.09
CA LEU A 580 18.56 -2.03 11.16
C LEU A 580 17.20 -1.34 10.98
N HIS A 581 17.26 -0.01 10.76
CA HIS A 581 16.12 0.81 10.38
C HIS A 581 15.24 0.09 9.33
N PRO A 582 13.89 0.06 9.47
CA PRO A 582 13.00 -0.70 8.59
C PRO A 582 13.24 -0.47 7.09
N ASN A 583 13.56 0.76 6.70
CA ASN A 583 13.90 1.11 5.31
C ASN A 583 15.22 0.50 4.82
N LEU A 584 16.25 0.43 5.68
CA LEU A 584 17.55 -0.20 5.39
C LEU A 584 17.42 -1.73 5.30
N ARG A 585 16.64 -2.32 6.22
CA ARG A 585 16.30 -3.75 6.19
C ARG A 585 15.61 -4.15 4.90
N THR A 586 14.64 -3.35 4.46
CA THR A 586 13.90 -3.55 3.20
C THR A 586 14.83 -3.48 1.98
N LEU A 587 15.82 -2.57 2.01
CA LEU A 587 16.84 -2.41 0.96
C LEU A 587 17.81 -3.60 0.88
N LEU A 588 18.27 -4.11 2.03
CA LEU A 588 19.22 -5.23 2.08
C LEU A 588 18.56 -6.58 1.74
N GLN A 589 17.31 -6.79 2.16
CA GLN A 589 16.54 -7.96 1.76
C GLN A 589 16.30 -8.01 0.24
N ALA A 590 16.07 -6.85 -0.40
CA ALA A 590 15.97 -6.77 -1.85
C ALA A 590 17.28 -7.10 -2.57
N THR A 591 18.44 -6.84 -1.95
CA THR A 591 19.77 -7.09 -2.53
C THR A 591 20.19 -8.56 -2.44
N ARG A 592 19.77 -9.29 -1.38
CA ARG A 592 20.08 -10.72 -1.20
C ARG A 592 19.32 -11.63 -2.17
N SER A 593 18.12 -11.26 -2.60
CA SER A 593 17.34 -12.03 -3.58
C SER A 593 17.94 -12.01 -4.99
N THR A 594 18.86 -11.09 -5.28
CA THR A 594 19.56 -10.97 -6.58
C THR A 594 20.86 -11.76 -6.67
N VAL A 595 21.41 -12.30 -5.57
CA VAL A 595 22.71 -12.99 -5.55
C VAL A 595 22.56 -14.53 -5.60
N VAL A 596 21.34 -15.06 -5.44
CA VAL A 596 21.04 -16.51 -5.47
C VAL A 596 20.32 -16.93 -6.78
N THR A 597 20.51 -16.18 -7.86
CA THR A 597 20.08 -16.57 -9.22
C THR A 597 21.22 -16.52 -10.20
#